data_AF-A0A182STK1-F1
#
_entry.id   AF-A0A182STK1-F1
#
_cell.length_a   1.000
_cell.length_b   1.000
_cell.length_c   1.000
_cell.angle_alpha   90.00
_cell.angle_beta   90.00
_cell.angle_gamma   90.00
#
_symmetry.space_group_name_H-M   'P 1'
#
loop_
_entity.id
_entity.type
_entity.pdbx_description
1 polymer ?
#
loop_
_entity_poly.entity_id
_entity_poly.type
_entity_poly.pdbx_seq_one_letter_code
_entity_poly.pdbx_strand_id
1 'polypeptide(L)'
;MIGLIPAGFPPSLWKGTRKRPTTCIYAATLLSRERFGVLERSVNPAPKHAFWLQRFDQVWLSHQEYGLLMGQGPAPDVEQEGLHYTLHGVVFKIVEPNGKWTGYYYVGYASFFQDNLWLPLGVLLLLLGSVLGGLAYTRWYNRRVIAPAQEAQRELLESEAFNRTLIQTAPVAVCLIAHSDGHLVFGNALALDWLGATVGQRLPPAEATTALLSQVLPARQAGSIEQLAVASGRTLYVAYAPTRYMQRDVILCVFADVSAHAEIERQLARAKSAADEASEAKSTFLATMSHEIRTPLYGALGTLELLSMTQLDRQQRQYVDRIDDASQVLLQLISDILDISKIEAGQLQLET
;
A
#
# COMPACT_ATOMS: atom_id res chain seq x y z
N MET A 1 18.28 61.51 60.43
CA MET A 1 17.40 62.68 60.33
C MET A 1 16.89 63.02 61.73
N ILE A 2 16.90 64.28 62.15
CA ILE A 2 16.28 64.68 63.41
C ILE A 2 14.80 64.96 63.11
N GLY A 3 13.90 64.12 63.62
CA GLY A 3 12.46 64.35 63.57
C GLY A 3 12.00 65.01 64.87
N LEU A 4 11.19 66.06 64.78
CA LEU A 4 10.57 66.73 65.93
C LEU A 4 9.09 66.36 65.96
N ILE A 5 8.64 65.69 67.03
CA ILE A 5 7.23 65.35 67.24
C ILE A 5 6.70 66.19 68.42
N PRO A 6 5.59 66.92 68.28
CA PRO A 6 4.99 67.66 69.38
C PRO A 6 4.27 66.72 70.34
N ALA A 7 4.68 66.71 71.61
CA ALA A 7 4.00 65.94 72.67
C ALA A 7 3.21 66.89 73.58
N GLY A 8 1.88 66.88 73.48
CA GLY A 8 0.99 67.62 74.37
C GLY A 8 0.83 66.90 75.71
N PHE A 9 1.47 67.38 76.77
CA PHE A 9 1.28 66.82 78.12
C PHE A 9 0.15 67.54 78.87
N PRO A 10 -0.64 66.82 79.68
CA PRO A 10 -1.76 67.40 80.42
C PRO A 10 -1.27 68.45 81.44
N PRO A 11 -2.01 69.57 81.63
CA PRO A 11 -1.58 70.69 82.47
C PRO A 11 -1.43 70.33 83.96
N SER A 12 -1.95 69.18 84.40
CA SER A 12 -1.83 68.69 85.78
C SER A 12 -0.40 68.38 86.21
N LEU A 13 0.49 68.07 85.27
CA LEU A 13 1.91 67.76 85.52
C LEU A 13 2.73 68.97 86.02
N TRP A 14 2.25 70.19 85.78
CA TRP A 14 3.03 71.42 86.02
C TRP A 14 2.64 72.17 87.30
N LYS A 15 1.75 71.61 88.14
CA LYS A 15 1.33 72.20 89.42
C LYS A 15 2.52 72.29 90.39
N GLY A 16 2.99 73.51 90.63
CA GLY A 16 4.07 73.81 91.60
C GLY A 16 5.27 74.57 91.02
N THR A 17 5.34 74.73 89.69
CA THR A 17 6.45 75.44 89.04
C THR A 17 6.09 76.92 88.79
N ARG A 18 6.95 77.84 89.25
CA ARG A 18 6.72 79.31 89.15
C ARG A 18 6.80 79.89 87.73
N LYS A 19 7.12 79.08 86.71
CA LYS A 19 7.11 79.47 85.29
C LYS A 19 6.23 78.49 84.52
N ARG A 20 5.15 78.97 83.89
CA ARG A 20 4.38 78.20 82.91
C ARG A 20 5.27 77.97 81.68
N PRO A 21 5.61 76.73 81.29
CA PRO A 21 6.28 76.49 80.02
C PRO A 21 5.27 76.63 78.87
N THR A 22 5.70 77.20 77.75
CA THR A 22 4.99 77.16 76.46
C THR A 22 4.71 75.69 76.09
N THR A 23 3.50 75.42 75.66
CA THR A 23 2.79 74.12 75.69
C THR A 23 3.34 73.02 74.77
N CYS A 24 4.52 73.17 74.17
CA CYS A 24 5.09 72.18 73.25
C CYS A 24 6.53 71.85 73.65
N ILE A 25 6.72 70.68 74.25
CA ILE A 25 8.05 70.05 74.34
C ILE A 25 8.21 69.22 73.07
N TYR A 26 9.24 69.52 72.28
CA TYR A 26 9.56 68.74 71.10
C TYR A 26 10.52 67.61 71.49
N ALA A 27 10.12 66.37 71.22
CA ALA A 27 11.03 65.24 71.31
C ALA A 27 11.86 65.21 70.01
N ALA A 28 13.17 65.44 70.11
CA ALA A 28 14.10 65.25 69.01
C ALA A 28 14.53 63.78 68.98
N THR A 29 14.03 63.01 68.01
CA THR A 29 14.46 61.62 67.80
C THR A 29 15.40 61.52 66.60
N LEU A 30 16.51 60.81 66.79
CA LEU A 30 17.57 60.65 65.80
C LEU A 30 17.23 59.42 64.95
N LEU A 31 16.55 59.66 63.82
CA LEU A 31 16.17 58.61 62.89
C LEU A 31 17.40 58.14 62.11
N SER A 32 17.88 56.94 62.47
CA SER A 32 18.95 56.23 61.77
C SER A 32 18.44 55.66 60.45
N ARG A 33 19.15 55.97 59.35
CA ARG A 33 18.83 55.56 57.98
C ARG A 33 18.89 54.03 57.79
N GLU A 34 19.64 53.31 58.62
CA GLU A 34 19.77 51.85 58.52
C GLU A 34 18.59 51.08 59.13
N ARG A 35 17.75 51.72 59.96
CA ARG A 35 16.70 51.02 60.73
C ARG A 35 15.30 51.12 60.15
N PHE A 36 15.08 51.92 59.10
CA PHE A 36 13.74 52.11 58.52
C PHE A 36 13.17 50.88 57.78
N GLY A 37 13.97 49.85 57.52
CA GLY A 37 13.50 48.56 56.98
C GLY A 37 13.50 47.39 57.98
N VAL A 38 13.95 47.62 59.22
CA VAL A 38 14.09 46.53 60.23
C VAL A 38 12.79 46.28 60.99
N LEU A 39 12.01 47.33 61.26
CA LEU A 39 10.73 47.21 61.98
C LEU A 39 9.63 46.54 61.15
N GLU A 40 9.63 46.72 59.82
CA GLU A 40 8.71 46.01 58.93
C GLU A 40 9.02 44.51 58.85
N ARG A 41 10.30 44.11 58.95
CA ARG A 41 10.72 42.70 59.03
C ARG A 41 10.31 42.00 60.31
N SER A 42 10.23 42.71 61.44
CA SER A 42 9.99 42.09 62.75
C SER A 42 8.52 42.06 63.18
N VAL A 43 7.68 42.99 62.68
CA VAL A 43 6.30 43.14 63.18
C VAL A 43 5.27 42.41 62.32
N ASN A 44 5.56 42.12 61.04
CA ASN A 44 4.66 41.35 60.19
C ASN A 44 5.44 40.57 59.12
N PRO A 45 5.74 39.27 59.30
CA PRO A 45 6.31 38.49 58.22
C PRO A 45 5.25 38.40 57.12
N ALA A 46 5.46 39.14 56.02
CA ALA A 46 4.60 39.05 54.86
C ALA A 46 4.42 37.57 54.45
N PRO A 47 3.22 37.16 53.99
CA PRO A 47 2.96 35.77 53.61
C PRO A 47 4.03 35.31 52.63
N LYS A 48 4.46 34.04 52.73
CA LYS A 48 5.58 33.43 51.97
C LYS A 48 5.50 33.57 50.43
N HIS A 49 4.44 34.15 49.90
CA HIS A 49 4.18 34.39 48.49
C HIS A 49 4.34 35.88 48.07
N ALA A 50 4.62 36.80 48.99
CA ALA A 50 4.85 38.23 48.74
C ALA A 50 6.34 38.55 48.45
N PHE A 51 7.03 37.67 47.72
CA PHE A 51 8.46 37.76 47.44
C PHE A 51 8.87 39.06 46.70
N TRP A 52 7.98 39.59 45.84
CA TRP A 52 8.22 40.80 45.03
C TRP A 52 8.18 42.11 45.82
N LEU A 53 7.56 42.13 47.00
CA LEU A 53 7.34 43.36 47.77
C LEU A 53 8.48 43.68 48.76
N GLN A 54 9.43 42.75 48.96
CA GLN A 54 10.47 42.88 49.99
C GLN A 54 11.90 43.15 49.44
N ARG A 55 12.09 43.19 48.12
CA ARG A 55 13.41 43.36 47.48
C ARG A 55 13.35 44.41 46.37
N PHE A 56 13.57 45.65 46.76
CA PHE A 56 13.87 46.75 45.85
C PHE A 56 15.35 47.09 45.98
N ASP A 57 16.05 47.17 44.85
CA ASP A 57 17.50 47.47 44.84
C ASP A 57 17.73 48.93 45.26
N GLN A 58 16.87 49.82 44.78
CA GLN A 58 16.89 51.24 45.11
C GLN A 58 15.46 51.79 45.24
N VAL A 59 15.27 52.68 46.21
CA VAL A 59 13.99 53.33 46.49
C VAL A 59 14.23 54.84 46.58
N TRP A 60 13.42 55.60 45.83
CA TRP A 60 13.37 57.05 45.92
C TRP A 60 12.01 57.49 46.48
N LEU A 61 12.04 58.46 47.37
CA LEU A 61 10.85 59.11 47.90
C LEU A 61 11.04 60.62 47.73
N SER A 62 10.14 61.24 46.97
CA SER A 62 10.12 62.68 46.74
C SER A 62 8.82 63.29 47.23
N HIS A 63 8.91 64.47 47.83
CA HIS A 63 7.77 65.31 48.18
C HIS A 63 7.73 66.54 47.27
N GLN A 64 6.54 66.95 46.86
CA GLN A 64 6.34 68.05 45.90
C GLN A 64 7.00 69.38 46.34
N GLU A 65 6.99 69.69 47.65
CA GLU A 65 7.59 70.93 48.20
C GLU A 65 9.03 70.78 48.71
N TYR A 66 9.43 69.59 49.17
CA TYR A 66 10.71 69.38 49.87
C TYR A 66 11.76 68.66 48.99
N GLY A 67 11.40 68.35 47.75
CA GLY A 67 12.26 67.65 46.80
C GLY A 67 12.51 66.18 47.18
N LEU A 68 13.65 65.65 46.74
CA LEU A 68 14.04 64.27 47.01
C LEU A 68 14.44 64.10 48.48
N LEU A 69 13.66 63.33 49.24
CA LEU A 69 13.86 63.08 50.67
C LEU A 69 14.60 61.77 50.93
N MET A 70 14.44 60.78 50.04
CA MET A 70 15.05 59.47 50.15
C MET A 70 15.49 58.98 48.76
N GLY A 71 16.67 58.36 48.67
CA GLY A 71 17.26 57.88 47.41
C GLY A 71 18.75 58.21 47.30
N GLN A 72 19.46 57.58 46.35
CA GLN A 72 20.81 57.96 45.95
C GLN A 72 20.81 58.12 44.42
N GLY A 73 21.34 59.24 43.91
CA GLY A 73 21.31 59.57 42.48
C GLY A 73 19.98 60.18 42.01
N PRO A 74 19.90 60.59 40.72
CA PRO A 74 18.68 61.14 40.13
C PRO A 74 17.56 60.10 40.13
N ALA A 75 16.35 60.51 40.45
CA ALA A 75 15.18 59.63 40.35
C ALA A 75 14.96 59.23 38.88
N PRO A 76 14.48 57.99 38.60
CA PRO A 76 14.19 57.57 37.25
C PRO A 76 13.12 58.47 36.61
N ASP A 77 13.37 58.93 35.39
CA ASP A 77 12.45 59.80 34.65
C ASP A 77 11.28 58.99 34.09
N VAL A 78 10.21 58.90 34.88
CA VAL A 78 9.02 58.12 34.56
C VAL A 78 7.81 58.99 34.78
N GLU A 79 7.08 59.30 33.70
CA GLU A 79 5.97 60.26 33.75
C GLU A 79 4.71 59.67 34.40
N GLN A 80 4.29 58.47 34.01
CA GLN A 80 3.01 57.89 34.42
C GLN A 80 3.12 57.07 35.70
N GLU A 81 2.06 57.06 36.51
CA GLU A 81 1.94 56.15 37.65
C GLU A 81 1.80 54.69 37.17
N GLY A 82 2.41 53.74 37.91
CA GLY A 82 2.34 52.32 37.60
C GLY A 82 3.70 51.68 37.31
N LEU A 83 3.68 50.57 36.58
CA LEU A 83 4.85 49.73 36.32
C LEU A 83 5.47 50.02 34.96
N HIS A 84 6.77 50.30 34.95
CA HIS A 84 7.52 50.72 33.78
C HIS A 84 8.72 49.82 33.54
N TYR A 85 8.83 49.31 32.32
CA TYR A 85 9.93 48.47 31.89
C TYR A 85 11.03 49.32 31.25
N THR A 86 12.21 49.35 31.86
CA THR A 86 13.39 50.02 31.32
C THR A 86 14.38 48.96 30.81
N LEU A 87 15.38 49.36 30.01
CA LEU A 87 16.39 48.42 29.49
C LEU A 87 17.19 47.67 30.58
N HIS A 88 17.28 48.23 31.79
CA HIS A 88 18.13 47.69 32.86
C HIS A 88 17.34 47.15 34.06
N GLY A 89 16.02 47.38 34.11
CA GLY A 89 15.19 46.96 35.23
C GLY A 89 13.76 47.46 35.15
N VAL A 90 12.98 47.16 36.16
CA VAL A 90 11.59 47.59 36.30
C VAL A 90 11.52 48.71 37.33
N VAL A 91 10.86 49.81 36.96
CA VAL A 91 10.56 50.93 37.86
C VAL A 91 9.07 50.91 38.17
N PHE A 92 8.71 50.94 39.44
CA PHE A 92 7.33 51.11 39.89
C PHE A 92 7.17 52.49 40.52
N LYS A 93 6.38 53.35 39.87
CA LYS A 93 6.05 54.68 40.36
C LYS A 93 4.69 54.65 41.03
N ILE A 94 4.62 55.12 42.28
CA ILE A 94 3.38 55.27 43.03
C ILE A 94 3.25 56.74 43.41
N VAL A 95 2.08 57.32 43.17
CA VAL A 95 1.77 58.69 43.57
C VAL A 95 0.64 58.64 44.58
N GLU A 96 0.78 59.34 45.70
CA GLU A 96 -0.31 59.42 46.67
C GLU A 96 -1.52 60.15 46.03
N PRO A 97 -2.78 59.78 46.33
CA PRO A 97 -3.97 60.39 45.72
C PRO A 97 -4.05 61.93 45.81
N ASN A 98 -3.39 62.52 46.82
CA ASN A 98 -3.31 63.98 47.00
C ASN A 98 -2.12 64.63 46.26
N GLY A 99 -1.33 63.87 45.51
CA GLY A 99 -0.20 64.32 44.68
C GLY A 99 1.06 64.75 45.43
N LYS A 100 1.05 64.73 46.76
CA LYS A 100 2.12 65.31 47.58
C LYS A 100 3.36 64.42 47.69
N TRP A 101 3.17 63.11 47.66
CA TRP A 101 4.24 62.12 47.78
C TRP A 101 4.33 61.27 46.51
N THR A 102 5.56 61.07 46.04
CA THR A 102 5.86 60.15 44.94
C THR A 102 6.96 59.20 45.36
N GLY A 103 6.68 57.90 45.25
CA GLY A 103 7.63 56.82 45.48
C GLY A 103 8.06 56.18 44.17
N TYR A 104 9.36 55.98 43.99
CA TYR A 104 9.92 55.18 42.90
C TYR A 104 10.63 53.97 43.49
N TYR A 105 10.25 52.78 43.03
CA TYR A 105 10.86 51.52 43.41
C TYR A 105 11.54 50.93 42.18
N TYR A 106 12.85 50.69 42.25
CA TYR A 106 13.61 50.09 41.15
C TYR A 106 14.07 48.68 41.50
N VAL A 107 13.90 47.78 40.54
CA VAL A 107 14.44 46.42 40.57
C VAL A 107 15.23 46.20 39.30
N GLY A 108 16.54 46.01 39.42
CA GLY A 108 17.42 45.71 38.30
C GLY A 108 17.20 44.28 37.79
N TYR A 109 17.26 44.07 36.47
CA TYR A 109 17.10 42.73 35.90
C TYR A 109 18.17 41.76 36.38
N ALA A 110 19.40 42.23 36.58
CA ALA A 110 20.50 41.40 37.09
C ALA A 110 20.21 40.85 38.50
N SER A 111 19.80 41.71 39.44
CA SER A 111 19.40 41.33 40.80
C SER A 111 18.18 40.40 40.78
N PHE A 112 17.19 40.76 39.96
CA PHE A 112 15.96 39.99 39.79
C PHE A 112 16.20 38.55 39.31
N PHE A 113 17.05 38.37 38.28
CA PHE A 113 17.35 37.04 37.71
C PHE A 113 18.41 36.26 38.50
N GLN A 114 19.33 36.92 39.23
CA GLN A 114 20.28 36.24 40.12
C GLN A 114 19.54 35.46 41.22
N ASP A 115 18.53 36.08 41.84
CA ASP A 115 17.73 35.43 42.89
C ASP A 115 16.70 34.44 42.34
N ASN A 116 16.24 34.63 41.10
CA ASN A 116 15.17 33.82 40.48
C ASN A 116 15.62 33.07 39.22
N LEU A 117 16.82 32.51 39.25
CA LEU A 117 17.39 31.74 38.13
C LEU A 117 16.48 30.56 37.69
N TRP A 118 15.61 30.09 38.57
CA TRP A 118 14.63 29.05 38.31
C TRP A 118 13.55 29.46 37.28
N LEU A 119 13.22 30.75 37.16
CA LEU A 119 12.22 31.25 36.21
C LEU A 119 12.65 31.08 34.73
N PRO A 120 13.80 31.62 34.28
CA PRO A 120 14.25 31.44 32.90
C PRO A 120 14.56 29.96 32.60
N LEU A 121 15.07 29.20 33.58
CA LEU A 121 15.31 27.78 33.43
C LEU A 121 14.00 27.00 33.19
N GLY A 122 12.94 27.33 33.92
CA GLY A 122 11.61 26.74 33.76
C GLY A 122 11.01 27.05 32.39
N VAL A 123 11.11 28.29 31.93
CA VAL A 123 10.66 28.68 30.58
C VAL A 123 11.44 27.94 29.50
N LEU A 124 12.76 27.85 29.64
CA LEU A 124 13.62 27.09 28.71
C LEU A 124 13.21 25.61 28.66
N LEU A 125 12.99 24.97 29.81
CA LEU A 125 12.57 23.57 29.88
C LEU A 125 11.20 23.34 29.25
N LEU A 126 10.25 24.27 29.43
CA LEU A 126 8.92 24.19 28.84
C LEU A 126 8.99 24.30 27.32
N LEU A 127 9.80 25.24 26.80
CA LEU A 127 10.07 25.37 25.37
C LEU A 127 10.73 24.10 24.81
N LEU A 128 11.75 23.57 25.48
CA LEU A 128 12.47 22.38 25.05
C LEU A 128 11.56 21.14 25.08
N GLY A 129 10.71 21.02 26.10
CA GLY A 129 9.68 19.98 26.19
C GLY A 129 8.63 20.08 25.09
N SER A 130 8.18 21.29 24.74
CA SER A 130 7.24 21.52 23.63
C SER A 130 7.84 21.10 22.29
N VAL A 131 9.11 21.46 22.03
CA VAL A 131 9.83 21.06 20.81
C VAL A 131 10.02 19.54 20.75
N LEU A 132 10.48 18.91 21.84
CA LEU A 132 10.64 17.46 21.90
C LEU A 132 9.31 16.71 21.73
N GLY A 133 8.25 17.21 22.38
CA GLY A 133 6.90 16.67 22.24
C GLY A 133 6.38 16.78 20.82
N GLY A 134 6.60 17.93 20.16
CA GLY A 134 6.26 18.14 18.75
C GLY A 134 7.00 17.16 17.83
N LEU A 135 8.32 17.01 18.01
CA LEU A 135 9.11 16.05 17.23
C LEU A 135 8.66 14.60 17.46
N ALA A 136 8.40 14.22 18.71
CA ALA A 136 7.89 12.91 19.07
C ALA A 136 6.50 12.66 18.44
N TYR A 137 5.62 13.66 18.49
CA TYR A 137 4.29 13.60 17.89
C TYR A 137 4.36 13.46 16.37
N THR A 138 5.16 14.29 15.67
CA THR A 138 5.35 14.19 14.22
C THR A 138 5.92 12.82 13.84
N ARG A 139 6.90 12.32 14.60
CA ARG A 139 7.50 11.01 14.34
C ARG A 139 6.51 9.87 14.57
N TRP A 140 5.68 9.97 15.61
CA TRP A 140 4.60 9.04 15.90
C TRP A 140 3.51 9.08 14.81
N TYR A 141 3.06 10.27 14.40
CA TYR A 141 2.04 10.47 13.38
C TYR A 141 2.51 9.93 12.01
N ASN A 142 3.74 10.24 11.63
CA ASN A 142 4.32 9.72 10.39
C ASN A 142 4.40 8.19 10.41
N ARG A 143 4.82 7.59 11.53
CA ARG A 143 4.91 6.14 11.66
C ARG A 143 3.57 5.43 11.73
N ARG A 144 2.56 6.05 12.36
CA ARG A 144 1.29 5.39 12.68
C ARG A 144 0.18 5.68 11.68
N VAL A 145 0.25 6.80 10.97
CA VAL A 145 -0.80 7.25 10.05
C VAL A 145 -0.28 7.34 8.62
N ILE A 146 0.81 8.08 8.38
CA ILE A 146 1.26 8.36 7.01
C ILE A 146 1.90 7.14 6.35
N ALA A 147 2.88 6.50 7.01
CA ALA A 147 3.58 5.34 6.47
C ALA A 147 2.64 4.18 6.09
N PRO A 148 1.73 3.71 6.99
CA PRO A 148 0.82 2.61 6.62
C PRO A 148 -0.17 3.02 5.52
N ALA A 149 -0.60 4.28 5.47
CA ALA A 149 -1.46 4.76 4.38
C ALA A 149 -0.75 4.73 3.01
N GLN A 150 0.54 5.08 2.99
CA GLN A 150 1.35 5.01 1.76
C GLN A 150 1.63 3.58 1.32
N GLU A 151 1.87 2.67 2.26
CA GLU A 151 2.04 1.24 1.97
C GLU A 151 0.76 0.64 1.38
N ALA A 152 -0.40 0.88 2.01
CA ALA A 152 -1.68 0.42 1.49
C ALA A 152 -1.98 0.98 0.08
N GLN A 153 -1.65 2.25 -0.18
CA GLN A 153 -1.82 2.83 -1.51
C GLN A 153 -0.87 2.21 -2.55
N ARG A 154 0.38 1.92 -2.16
CA ARG A 154 1.35 1.25 -3.05
C ARG A 154 0.91 -0.17 -3.39
N GLU A 155 0.46 -0.94 -2.40
CA GLU A 155 -0.05 -2.29 -2.62
C GLU A 155 -1.26 -2.31 -3.58
N LEU A 156 -2.17 -1.35 -3.43
CA LEU A 156 -3.31 -1.20 -4.35
C LEU A 156 -2.85 -0.90 -5.78
N LEU A 157 -1.93 0.06 -5.95
CA LEU A 157 -1.41 0.43 -7.27
C LEU A 157 -0.61 -0.72 -7.91
N GLU A 158 0.18 -1.45 -7.12
CA GLU A 158 0.95 -2.61 -7.59
C GLU A 158 0.02 -3.75 -8.02
N SER A 159 -1.00 -4.05 -7.22
CA SER A 159 -2.02 -5.05 -7.56
C SER A 159 -2.83 -4.66 -8.80
N GLU A 160 -3.22 -3.38 -8.94
CA GLU A 160 -3.93 -2.88 -10.12
C GLU A 160 -3.06 -2.98 -11.38
N ALA A 161 -1.81 -2.52 -11.30
CA ALA A 161 -0.85 -2.60 -12.40
C ALA A 161 -0.61 -4.06 -12.80
N PHE A 162 -0.37 -4.94 -11.84
CA PHE A 162 -0.19 -6.37 -12.07
C PHE A 162 -1.40 -7.01 -12.78
N ASN A 163 -2.63 -6.77 -12.26
CA ASN A 163 -3.86 -7.26 -12.88
C ASN A 163 -4.03 -6.74 -14.32
N ARG A 164 -3.73 -5.46 -14.55
CA ARG A 164 -3.80 -4.85 -15.89
C ARG A 164 -2.79 -5.49 -16.84
N THR A 165 -1.56 -5.73 -16.38
CA THR A 165 -0.53 -6.41 -17.18
C THR A 165 -0.96 -7.84 -17.51
N LEU A 166 -1.45 -8.63 -16.54
CA LEU A 166 -1.94 -9.98 -16.79
C LEU A 166 -3.01 -10.03 -17.89
N ILE A 167 -4.01 -9.15 -17.82
CA ILE A 167 -5.10 -9.08 -18.79
C ILE A 167 -4.61 -8.62 -20.18
N GLN A 168 -3.56 -7.81 -20.24
CA GLN A 168 -3.00 -7.30 -21.50
C GLN A 168 -1.96 -8.22 -22.15
N THR A 169 -1.19 -8.95 -21.35
CA THR A 169 -0.16 -9.88 -21.84
C THR A 169 -0.74 -11.24 -22.22
N ALA A 170 -1.82 -11.66 -21.58
CA ALA A 170 -2.51 -12.88 -21.96
C ALA A 170 -3.26 -12.64 -23.29
N PRO A 171 -3.11 -13.50 -24.31
CA PRO A 171 -3.77 -13.36 -25.62
C PRO A 171 -5.24 -13.81 -25.56
N VAL A 172 -5.94 -13.42 -24.50
CA VAL A 172 -7.36 -13.72 -24.28
C VAL A 172 -8.18 -12.45 -24.41
N ALA A 173 -9.25 -12.54 -25.18
CA ALA A 173 -10.27 -11.52 -25.20
C ALA A 173 -11.14 -11.67 -23.94
N VAL A 174 -11.30 -10.60 -23.17
CA VAL A 174 -12.11 -10.59 -21.95
C VAL A 174 -13.17 -9.52 -22.06
N CYS A 175 -14.43 -9.86 -21.82
CA CYS A 175 -15.51 -8.90 -21.73
C CYS A 175 -16.50 -9.21 -20.61
N LEU A 176 -17.22 -8.17 -20.18
CA LEU A 176 -18.34 -8.27 -19.26
C LEU A 176 -19.61 -7.94 -20.02
N ILE A 177 -20.60 -8.83 -19.93
CA ILE A 177 -21.91 -8.65 -20.55
C ILE A 177 -22.94 -8.47 -19.45
N ALA A 178 -23.79 -7.46 -19.55
CA ALA A 178 -24.87 -7.25 -18.59
C ALA A 178 -25.91 -8.38 -18.67
N HIS A 179 -26.28 -8.94 -17.50
CA HIS A 179 -27.23 -10.05 -17.44
C HIS A 179 -28.67 -9.64 -17.85
N SER A 180 -29.01 -8.36 -17.75
CA SER A 180 -30.35 -7.83 -18.04
C SER A 180 -30.71 -7.79 -19.53
N ASP A 181 -29.79 -7.36 -20.36
CA ASP A 181 -30.05 -6.86 -21.71
C ASP A 181 -28.93 -7.19 -22.71
N GLY A 182 -27.84 -7.81 -22.25
CA GLY A 182 -26.76 -8.30 -23.09
C GLY A 182 -25.85 -7.21 -23.67
N HIS A 183 -25.84 -6.00 -23.07
CA HIS A 183 -24.91 -4.95 -23.48
C HIS A 183 -23.50 -5.20 -22.92
N LEU A 184 -22.50 -4.73 -23.65
CA LEU A 184 -21.10 -4.84 -23.24
C LEU A 184 -20.78 -3.79 -22.17
N VAL A 185 -20.52 -4.22 -20.94
CA VAL A 185 -20.14 -3.32 -19.83
C VAL A 185 -18.65 -3.01 -19.86
N PHE A 186 -17.83 -3.98 -20.25
CA PHE A 186 -16.39 -3.89 -20.32
C PHE A 186 -15.87 -4.82 -21.40
N GLY A 187 -14.76 -4.47 -22.05
CA GLY A 187 -14.05 -5.34 -22.98
C GLY A 187 -12.60 -4.87 -23.11
N ASN A 188 -11.65 -5.79 -23.08
CA ASN A 188 -10.27 -5.48 -23.47
C ASN A 188 -10.17 -5.29 -24.99
N ALA A 189 -9.04 -4.74 -25.47
CA ALA A 189 -8.86 -4.43 -26.90
C ALA A 189 -9.11 -5.64 -27.81
N LEU A 190 -8.66 -6.82 -27.41
CA LEU A 190 -8.89 -8.06 -28.14
C LEU A 190 -10.38 -8.43 -28.23
N ALA A 191 -11.14 -8.29 -27.14
CA ALA A 191 -12.56 -8.62 -27.15
C ALA A 191 -13.36 -7.69 -28.08
N LEU A 192 -13.03 -6.39 -28.10
CA LEU A 192 -13.67 -5.42 -28.98
C LEU A 192 -13.36 -5.72 -30.45
N ASP A 193 -12.11 -6.09 -30.76
CA ASP A 193 -11.66 -6.50 -32.09
C ASP A 193 -12.36 -7.79 -32.55
N TRP A 194 -12.35 -8.85 -31.73
CA TRP A 194 -12.88 -10.16 -32.12
C TRP A 194 -14.40 -10.17 -32.24
N LEU A 195 -15.10 -9.43 -31.38
CA LEU A 195 -16.57 -9.35 -31.39
C LEU A 195 -17.10 -8.22 -32.29
N GLY A 196 -16.22 -7.35 -32.81
CA GLY A 196 -16.60 -6.18 -33.60
C GLY A 196 -17.54 -5.24 -32.86
N ALA A 197 -17.37 -5.12 -31.54
CA ALA A 197 -18.30 -4.44 -30.64
C ALA A 197 -17.63 -3.28 -29.90
N THR A 198 -18.42 -2.30 -29.49
CA THR A 198 -17.98 -1.18 -28.64
C THR A 198 -18.63 -1.25 -27.27
N VAL A 199 -17.90 -0.82 -26.24
CA VAL A 199 -18.42 -0.73 -24.86
C VAL A 199 -19.68 0.15 -24.82
N GLY A 200 -20.69 -0.29 -24.06
CA GLY A 200 -21.97 0.39 -23.90
C GLY A 200 -23.00 0.10 -24.98
N GLN A 201 -22.64 -0.61 -26.05
CA GLN A 201 -23.59 -1.09 -27.06
C GLN A 201 -23.94 -2.56 -26.84
N ARG A 202 -25.11 -2.95 -27.34
CA ARG A 202 -25.46 -4.37 -27.46
C ARG A 202 -24.54 -5.01 -28.49
N LEU A 203 -24.10 -6.24 -28.22
CA LEU A 203 -23.32 -7.02 -29.19
C LEU A 203 -24.04 -7.03 -30.55
N PRO A 204 -23.34 -6.79 -31.66
CA PRO A 204 -23.94 -6.78 -32.98
C PRO A 204 -24.65 -8.12 -33.23
N PRO A 205 -25.82 -8.14 -33.90
CA PRO A 205 -26.55 -9.37 -34.15
C PRO A 205 -25.87 -10.18 -35.26
N ALA A 206 -24.76 -10.84 -34.94
CA ALA A 206 -24.16 -11.91 -35.74
C ALA A 206 -24.63 -13.28 -35.21
N GLU A 207 -24.54 -14.31 -36.05
CA GLU A 207 -24.91 -15.69 -35.68
C GLU A 207 -24.12 -16.16 -34.44
N ALA A 208 -22.81 -15.89 -34.42
CA ALA A 208 -21.91 -16.21 -33.31
C ALA A 208 -22.31 -15.52 -31.99
N THR A 209 -22.55 -14.22 -32.03
CA THR A 209 -22.98 -13.44 -30.84
C THR A 209 -24.37 -13.83 -30.36
N THR A 210 -25.26 -14.22 -31.28
CA THR A 210 -26.60 -14.69 -30.91
C THR A 210 -26.53 -16.05 -30.22
N ALA A 211 -25.71 -16.97 -30.74
CA ALA A 211 -25.43 -18.26 -30.12
C ALA A 211 -24.73 -18.11 -28.76
N LEU A 212 -23.82 -17.15 -28.63
CA LEU A 212 -23.19 -16.81 -27.36
C LEU A 212 -24.22 -16.32 -26.34
N LEU A 213 -25.01 -15.29 -26.69
CA LEU A 213 -25.97 -14.69 -25.78
C LEU A 213 -27.07 -15.67 -25.35
N SER A 214 -27.49 -16.59 -26.22
CA SER A 214 -28.53 -17.58 -25.88
C SER A 214 -28.08 -18.61 -24.86
N GLN A 215 -26.78 -18.92 -24.78
CA GLN A 215 -26.22 -19.83 -23.78
C GLN A 215 -25.77 -19.10 -22.51
N VAL A 216 -25.19 -17.90 -22.67
CA VAL A 216 -24.59 -17.15 -21.57
C VAL A 216 -25.64 -16.46 -20.70
N LEU A 217 -26.62 -15.75 -21.29
CA LEU A 217 -27.64 -15.01 -20.53
C LEU A 217 -28.50 -15.84 -19.56
N PRO A 218 -28.92 -17.08 -19.87
CA PRO A 218 -29.65 -17.92 -18.91
C PRO A 218 -28.75 -18.62 -17.88
N ALA A 219 -27.42 -18.58 -18.04
CA ALA A 219 -26.52 -19.34 -17.21
C ALA A 219 -26.43 -18.79 -15.78
N ARG A 220 -26.59 -19.67 -14.79
CA ARG A 220 -26.44 -19.34 -13.36
C ARG A 220 -25.13 -19.81 -12.74
N GLN A 221 -24.34 -20.60 -13.48
CA GLN A 221 -23.07 -21.14 -13.04
C GLN A 221 -22.01 -20.93 -14.13
N ALA A 222 -20.76 -21.11 -13.74
CA ALA A 222 -19.66 -21.09 -14.71
C ALA A 222 -19.81 -22.23 -15.72
N GLY A 223 -19.44 -21.97 -16.96
CA GLY A 223 -19.50 -22.92 -18.04
C GLY A 223 -18.55 -22.56 -19.17
N SER A 224 -18.54 -23.39 -20.21
CA SER A 224 -17.71 -23.17 -21.38
C SER A 224 -18.40 -23.59 -22.67
N ILE A 225 -18.08 -22.90 -23.75
CA ILE A 225 -18.45 -23.20 -25.13
C ILE A 225 -17.17 -23.60 -25.84
N GLU A 226 -17.08 -24.87 -26.26
CA GLU A 226 -15.84 -25.41 -26.82
C GLU A 226 -15.47 -24.77 -28.17
N GLN A 227 -16.47 -24.55 -29.02
CA GLN A 227 -16.27 -23.98 -30.35
C GLN A 227 -17.34 -22.94 -30.65
N LEU A 228 -16.91 -21.70 -30.77
CA LEU A 228 -17.68 -20.58 -31.31
C LEU A 228 -17.00 -20.10 -32.59
N ALA A 229 -17.65 -20.34 -33.73
CA ALA A 229 -17.18 -19.83 -35.02
C ALA A 229 -17.58 -18.36 -35.16
N VAL A 230 -16.61 -17.47 -35.37
CA VAL A 230 -16.84 -16.04 -35.58
C VAL A 230 -16.71 -15.69 -37.06
N ALA A 231 -17.40 -14.64 -37.51
CA ALA A 231 -17.39 -14.17 -38.90
C ALA A 231 -15.97 -13.87 -39.46
N SER A 232 -14.98 -13.67 -38.60
CA SER A 232 -13.57 -13.50 -38.95
C SER A 232 -12.86 -14.80 -39.35
N GLY A 233 -13.56 -15.94 -39.35
CA GLY A 233 -12.99 -17.26 -39.66
C GLY A 233 -12.24 -17.90 -38.48
N ARG A 234 -12.35 -17.32 -37.28
CA ARG A 234 -11.71 -17.83 -36.07
C ARG A 234 -12.62 -18.80 -35.32
N THR A 235 -12.03 -19.81 -34.71
CA THR A 235 -12.67 -20.70 -33.75
C THR A 235 -12.26 -20.27 -32.35
N LEU A 236 -13.23 -19.81 -31.56
CA LEU A 236 -13.00 -19.34 -30.21
C LEU A 236 -13.50 -20.36 -29.19
N TYR A 237 -12.68 -20.63 -28.18
CA TYR A 237 -13.12 -21.25 -26.94
C TYR A 237 -13.63 -20.15 -26.00
N VAL A 238 -14.82 -20.31 -25.44
CA VAL A 238 -15.42 -19.30 -24.55
C VAL A 238 -15.66 -19.88 -23.18
N ALA A 239 -15.00 -19.33 -22.16
CA ALA A 239 -15.33 -19.59 -20.77
C ALA A 239 -16.20 -18.44 -20.24
N TYR A 240 -17.28 -18.76 -19.55
CA TYR A 240 -18.15 -17.74 -18.96
C TYR A 240 -18.49 -18.03 -17.51
N ALA A 241 -18.67 -16.98 -16.72
CA ALA A 241 -19.06 -17.07 -15.32
C ALA A 241 -19.91 -15.86 -14.90
N PRO A 242 -21.12 -16.06 -14.35
CA PRO A 242 -21.89 -14.99 -13.73
C PRO A 242 -21.12 -14.41 -12.54
N THR A 243 -21.02 -13.09 -12.46
CA THR A 243 -20.30 -12.37 -11.42
C THR A 243 -20.92 -11.00 -11.17
N ARG A 244 -20.43 -10.30 -10.15
CA ARG A 244 -20.92 -8.96 -9.80
C ARG A 244 -19.82 -7.93 -10.02
N TYR A 245 -20.11 -6.92 -10.83
CA TYR A 245 -19.19 -5.82 -11.13
C TYR A 245 -19.90 -4.48 -10.90
N MET A 246 -19.29 -3.57 -10.13
CA MET A 246 -19.87 -2.25 -9.81
C MET A 246 -21.32 -2.33 -9.32
N GLN A 247 -21.60 -3.29 -8.43
CA GLN A 247 -22.95 -3.56 -7.89
C GLN A 247 -24.00 -4.06 -8.91
N ARG A 248 -23.61 -4.36 -10.15
CA ARG A 248 -24.47 -4.91 -11.21
C ARG A 248 -24.17 -6.39 -11.48
N ASP A 249 -25.20 -7.16 -11.79
CA ASP A 249 -25.05 -8.55 -12.22
C ASP A 249 -24.59 -8.59 -13.68
N VAL A 250 -23.42 -9.17 -13.88
CA VAL A 250 -22.77 -9.27 -15.18
C VAL A 250 -22.29 -10.70 -15.40
N ILE A 251 -21.97 -11.02 -16.64
CA ILE A 251 -21.37 -12.30 -16.98
C ILE A 251 -20.00 -12.01 -17.56
N LEU A 252 -18.96 -12.55 -16.92
CA LEU A 252 -17.60 -12.54 -17.42
C LEU A 252 -17.50 -13.55 -18.54
N CYS A 253 -17.05 -13.12 -19.71
CA CYS A 253 -16.73 -13.99 -20.84
C CYS A 253 -15.25 -13.82 -21.20
N VAL A 254 -14.56 -14.95 -21.30
CA VAL A 254 -13.16 -15.03 -21.72
C VAL A 254 -13.12 -15.86 -22.99
N PHE A 255 -12.55 -15.31 -24.05
CA PHE A 255 -12.38 -15.93 -25.35
C PHE A 255 -10.90 -16.23 -25.57
N ALA A 256 -10.60 -17.47 -25.95
CA ALA A 256 -9.29 -17.90 -26.41
C ALA A 256 -9.37 -18.32 -27.87
N ASP A 257 -8.43 -17.86 -28.69
CA ASP A 257 -8.33 -18.29 -30.09
C ASP A 257 -7.72 -19.70 -30.13
N VAL A 258 -8.53 -20.68 -30.53
CA VAL A 258 -8.12 -22.08 -30.65
C VAL A 258 -8.05 -22.52 -32.11
N SER A 259 -8.08 -21.58 -33.06
CA SER A 259 -8.09 -21.87 -34.50
C SER A 259 -6.86 -22.68 -34.94
N ALA A 260 -5.67 -22.28 -34.47
CA ALA A 260 -4.43 -22.99 -34.78
C ALA A 260 -4.42 -24.41 -34.18
N HIS A 261 -4.93 -24.56 -32.96
CA HIS A 261 -5.02 -25.86 -32.31
C HIS A 261 -6.00 -26.79 -33.04
N ALA A 262 -7.20 -26.29 -33.36
CA ALA A 262 -8.22 -27.03 -34.09
C ALA A 262 -7.76 -27.41 -35.51
N GLU A 263 -6.93 -26.60 -36.17
CA GLU A 263 -6.35 -26.94 -37.46
C GLU A 263 -5.30 -28.04 -37.33
N ILE A 264 -4.42 -27.96 -36.34
CA ILE A 264 -3.42 -29.00 -36.06
C ILE A 264 -4.12 -30.33 -35.74
N GLU A 265 -5.18 -30.33 -34.92
CA GLU A 265 -5.96 -31.53 -34.63
C GLU A 265 -6.60 -32.13 -35.88
N ARG A 266 -7.18 -31.28 -36.74
CA ARG A 266 -7.77 -31.74 -38.02
C ARG A 266 -6.71 -32.32 -38.96
N GLN A 267 -5.53 -31.70 -39.04
CA GLN A 267 -4.42 -32.22 -39.84
C GLN A 267 -3.89 -33.54 -39.30
N LEU A 268 -3.76 -33.66 -37.98
CA LEU A 268 -3.34 -34.89 -37.31
C LEU A 268 -4.34 -36.02 -37.57
N ALA A 269 -5.64 -35.74 -37.42
CA ALA A 269 -6.69 -36.72 -37.70
C ALA A 269 -6.67 -37.20 -39.16
N ARG A 270 -6.47 -36.28 -40.12
CA ARG A 270 -6.34 -36.63 -41.55
C ARG A 270 -5.08 -37.45 -41.84
N ALA A 271 -3.94 -37.06 -41.28
CA ALA A 271 -2.68 -37.78 -41.45
C ALA A 271 -2.77 -39.19 -40.87
N LYS A 272 -3.41 -39.34 -39.70
CA LYS A 272 -3.69 -40.64 -39.10
C LYS A 272 -4.60 -41.49 -39.99
N SER A 273 -5.73 -40.95 -40.46
CA SER A 273 -6.64 -41.68 -41.35
C SER A 273 -5.94 -42.15 -42.63
N ALA A 274 -5.12 -41.30 -43.25
CA ALA A 274 -4.36 -41.66 -44.43
C ALA A 274 -3.31 -42.74 -44.16
N ALA A 275 -2.65 -42.71 -43.00
CA ALA A 275 -1.72 -43.74 -42.59
C ALA A 275 -2.42 -45.09 -42.33
N ASP A 276 -3.58 -45.05 -41.66
CA ASP A 276 -4.40 -46.23 -41.36
C ASP A 276 -4.91 -46.86 -42.68
N GLU A 277 -5.45 -46.07 -43.61
CA GLU A 277 -5.88 -46.53 -44.94
C GLU A 277 -4.72 -47.13 -45.75
N ALA A 278 -3.54 -46.50 -45.73
CA ALA A 278 -2.37 -47.02 -46.43
C ALA A 278 -1.89 -48.35 -45.83
N SER A 279 -1.95 -48.48 -44.49
CA SER A 279 -1.59 -49.70 -43.78
C SER A 279 -2.57 -50.83 -44.10
N GLU A 280 -3.87 -50.55 -44.12
CA GLU A 280 -4.90 -51.52 -44.49
C GLU A 280 -4.71 -51.98 -45.95
N ALA A 281 -4.55 -51.04 -46.88
CA ALA A 281 -4.32 -51.35 -48.29
C ALA A 281 -3.05 -52.21 -48.51
N LYS A 282 -1.97 -51.91 -47.77
CA LYS A 282 -0.73 -52.72 -47.78
C LYS A 282 -1.01 -54.15 -47.33
N SER A 283 -1.70 -54.32 -46.20
CA SER A 283 -2.02 -55.64 -45.66
C SER A 283 -2.93 -56.45 -46.58
N THR A 284 -3.99 -55.83 -47.13
CA THR A 284 -4.87 -56.48 -48.11
C THR A 284 -4.10 -56.89 -49.36
N PHE A 285 -3.25 -56.00 -49.89
CA PHE A 285 -2.44 -56.30 -51.06
C PHE A 285 -1.51 -57.50 -50.83
N LEU A 286 -0.79 -57.53 -49.71
CA LEU A 286 0.13 -58.63 -49.39
C LEU A 286 -0.62 -59.94 -49.15
N ALA A 287 -1.78 -59.90 -48.51
CA ALA A 287 -2.63 -61.07 -48.32
C ALA A 287 -3.11 -61.65 -49.66
N THR A 288 -3.66 -60.79 -50.53
CA THR A 288 -4.12 -61.21 -51.85
C THR A 288 -2.97 -61.74 -52.70
N MET A 289 -1.85 -61.02 -52.78
CA MET A 289 -0.68 -61.46 -53.57
C MET A 289 -0.10 -62.77 -53.06
N SER A 290 -0.05 -62.99 -51.75
CA SER A 290 0.37 -64.28 -51.19
C SER A 290 -0.55 -65.41 -51.66
N HIS A 291 -1.87 -65.23 -51.66
CA HIS A 291 -2.81 -66.24 -52.14
C HIS A 291 -2.66 -66.51 -53.65
N GLU A 292 -2.47 -65.46 -54.45
CA GLU A 292 -2.31 -65.56 -55.90
C GLU A 292 -0.95 -66.17 -56.31
N ILE A 293 0.10 -66.02 -55.50
CA ILE A 293 1.41 -66.67 -55.74
C ILE A 293 1.39 -68.12 -55.26
N ARG A 294 0.77 -68.39 -54.10
CA ARG A 294 0.73 -69.72 -53.47
C ARG A 294 0.09 -70.78 -54.37
N THR A 295 -1.03 -70.43 -55.01
CA THR A 295 -1.81 -71.36 -55.85
C THR A 295 -1.01 -71.92 -57.05
N PRO A 296 -0.43 -71.09 -57.94
CA PRO A 296 0.37 -71.59 -59.06
C PRO A 296 1.67 -72.25 -58.60
N LEU A 297 2.27 -71.78 -57.50
CA LEU A 297 3.50 -72.37 -56.97
C LEU A 297 3.28 -73.79 -56.45
N TYR A 298 2.19 -74.07 -55.71
CA TYR A 298 1.84 -75.43 -55.33
C TYR A 298 1.49 -76.32 -56.52
N GLY A 299 0.90 -75.77 -57.59
CA GLY A 299 0.71 -76.49 -58.85
C GLY A 299 2.03 -76.89 -59.51
N ALA A 300 3.01 -75.98 -59.54
CA ALA A 300 4.36 -76.25 -60.03
C ALA A 300 5.09 -77.28 -59.16
N LEU A 301 4.99 -77.17 -57.83
CA LEU A 301 5.59 -78.11 -56.88
C LEU A 301 5.02 -79.53 -57.05
N GLY A 302 3.69 -79.66 -57.18
CA GLY A 302 3.06 -80.96 -57.44
C GLY A 302 3.49 -81.56 -58.78
N THR A 303 3.74 -80.73 -59.79
CA THR A 303 4.29 -81.19 -61.08
C THR A 303 5.75 -81.65 -60.94
N LEU A 304 6.56 -80.95 -60.14
CA LEU A 304 7.93 -81.33 -59.80
C LEU A 304 7.98 -82.64 -58.99
N GLU A 305 7.07 -82.85 -58.03
CA GLU A 305 6.91 -84.10 -57.30
C GLU A 305 6.59 -85.26 -58.24
N LEU A 306 5.64 -85.07 -59.17
CA LEU A 306 5.33 -86.10 -60.16
C LEU A 306 6.52 -86.38 -61.09
N LEU A 307 7.27 -85.35 -61.48
CA LEU A 307 8.46 -85.48 -62.30
C LEU A 307 9.59 -86.22 -61.56
N SER A 308 9.76 -85.96 -60.26
CA SER A 308 10.78 -86.62 -59.42
C SER A 308 10.53 -88.13 -59.27
N MET A 309 9.28 -88.57 -59.41
CA MET A 309 8.88 -89.99 -59.43
C MET A 309 9.13 -90.69 -60.77
N THR A 310 9.54 -89.97 -61.82
CA THR A 310 9.87 -90.55 -63.14
C THR A 310 11.33 -91.00 -63.26
N GLN A 311 11.69 -91.66 -64.37
CA GLN A 311 13.08 -91.99 -64.66
C GLN A 311 13.85 -90.74 -65.10
N LEU A 312 14.59 -90.16 -64.17
CA LEU A 312 15.50 -89.02 -64.39
C LEU A 312 16.96 -89.45 -64.38
N ASP A 313 17.77 -88.89 -65.28
CA ASP A 313 19.22 -89.00 -65.21
C ASP A 313 19.79 -88.21 -64.01
N ARG A 314 21.09 -88.37 -63.73
CA ARG A 314 21.75 -87.74 -62.58
C ARG A 314 21.70 -86.20 -62.62
N GLN A 315 21.80 -85.62 -63.81
CA GLN A 315 21.84 -84.17 -63.98
C GLN A 315 20.43 -83.57 -63.87
N GLN A 316 19.42 -84.23 -64.46
CA GLN A 316 18.01 -83.88 -64.34
C GLN A 316 17.53 -83.93 -62.88
N ARG A 317 17.92 -84.98 -62.13
CA ARG A 317 17.58 -85.11 -60.71
C ARG A 317 18.14 -83.96 -59.87
N GLN A 318 19.40 -83.59 -60.11
CA GLN A 318 20.00 -82.41 -59.46
C GLN A 318 19.28 -81.09 -59.79
N TYR A 319 18.71 -80.94 -60.99
CA TYR A 319 17.91 -79.76 -61.32
C TYR A 319 16.58 -79.76 -60.60
N VAL A 320 15.88 -80.90 -60.53
CA VAL A 320 14.61 -81.02 -59.80
C VAL A 320 14.81 -80.72 -58.33
N ASP A 321 15.82 -81.32 -57.68
CA ASP A 321 16.12 -81.09 -56.25
C ASP A 321 16.41 -79.61 -55.96
N ARG A 322 17.18 -78.93 -56.83
CA ARG A 322 17.47 -77.49 -56.66
C ARG A 322 16.24 -76.60 -56.84
N ILE A 323 15.34 -76.94 -57.77
CA ILE A 323 14.12 -76.17 -57.99
C ILE A 323 13.17 -76.36 -56.80
N ASP A 324 13.09 -77.57 -56.25
CA ASP A 324 12.28 -77.85 -55.07
C ASP A 324 12.79 -77.07 -53.84
N ASP A 325 14.09 -77.17 -53.52
CA ASP A 325 14.72 -76.43 -52.43
C ASP A 325 14.47 -74.91 -52.54
N ALA A 326 14.65 -74.35 -53.75
CA ALA A 326 14.41 -72.93 -54.00
C ALA A 326 12.93 -72.54 -53.83
N SER A 327 12.02 -73.42 -54.21
CA SER A 327 10.57 -73.19 -54.09
C SER A 327 10.10 -73.25 -52.64
N GLN A 328 10.65 -74.15 -51.83
CA GLN A 328 10.37 -74.21 -50.39
C GLN A 328 10.85 -72.95 -49.66
N VAL A 329 12.07 -72.47 -49.97
CA VAL A 329 12.60 -71.21 -49.41
C VAL A 329 11.72 -70.02 -49.79
N LEU A 330 11.24 -69.97 -51.04
CA LEU A 330 10.35 -68.90 -51.51
C LEU A 330 8.99 -68.91 -50.78
N LEU A 331 8.40 -70.10 -50.56
CA LEU A 331 7.16 -70.25 -49.80
C LEU A 331 7.30 -69.72 -48.38
N GLN A 332 8.42 -70.03 -47.72
CA GLN A 332 8.68 -69.57 -46.37
C GLN A 332 8.84 -68.04 -46.31
N LEU A 333 9.61 -67.45 -47.22
CA LEU A 333 9.78 -65.98 -47.29
C LEU A 333 8.44 -65.25 -47.52
N ILE A 334 7.57 -65.78 -48.39
CA ILE A 334 6.25 -65.19 -48.62
C ILE A 334 5.38 -65.29 -47.37
N SER A 335 5.44 -66.41 -46.64
CA SER A 335 4.73 -66.58 -45.37
C SER A 335 5.22 -65.58 -44.32
N ASP A 336 6.53 -65.45 -44.17
CA ASP A 336 7.14 -64.58 -43.16
C ASP A 336 6.79 -63.09 -43.41
N ILE A 337 6.77 -62.64 -44.67
CA ILE A 337 6.34 -61.27 -45.05
C ILE A 337 4.87 -61.03 -44.69
N LEU A 338 4.01 -62.03 -44.87
CA LEU A 338 2.60 -61.94 -44.53
C LEU A 338 2.40 -61.82 -43.01
N ASP A 339 3.16 -62.58 -42.22
CA ASP A 339 3.06 -62.57 -40.76
C ASP A 339 3.55 -61.23 -40.18
N ILE A 340 4.64 -60.66 -40.71
CA ILE A 340 5.08 -59.29 -40.35
C ILE A 340 3.98 -58.26 -40.65
N SER A 341 3.29 -58.38 -41.78
CA SER A 341 2.23 -57.45 -42.16
C SER A 341 1.00 -57.55 -41.24
N LYS A 342 0.67 -58.76 -40.76
CA LYS A 342 -0.37 -58.95 -39.74
C LYS A 342 0.02 -58.37 -38.38
N ILE A 343 1.31 -58.43 -38.02
CA ILE A 343 1.84 -57.82 -36.79
C ILE A 343 1.72 -56.30 -36.86
N GLU A 344 2.19 -55.68 -37.96
CA GLU A 344 2.10 -54.23 -38.17
C GLU A 344 0.65 -53.73 -38.15
N ALA A 345 -0.30 -54.53 -38.64
CA ALA A 345 -1.73 -54.23 -38.59
C ALA A 345 -2.41 -54.54 -37.23
N GLY A 346 -1.68 -55.08 -36.24
CA GLY A 346 -2.24 -55.47 -34.95
C GLY A 346 -3.22 -56.66 -35.01
N GLN A 347 -3.19 -57.45 -36.09
CA GLN A 347 -4.12 -58.56 -36.34
C GLN A 347 -3.57 -59.94 -35.94
N LEU A 348 -2.33 -60.02 -35.43
CA LEU A 348 -1.74 -61.29 -35.02
C LEU A 348 -2.31 -61.74 -33.66
N GLN A 349 -3.20 -62.73 -33.68
CA GLN A 349 -3.54 -63.47 -32.46
C GLN A 349 -2.41 -64.46 -32.16
N LEU A 350 -1.77 -64.28 -31.01
CA LEU A 350 -0.83 -65.27 -30.50
C LEU A 350 -1.65 -66.48 -30.06
N GLU A 351 -1.52 -67.61 -30.78
CA GLU A 351 -2.01 -68.88 -30.26
C GLU A 351 -1.09 -69.30 -29.11
N THR A 352 -1.66 -69.28 -27.90
CA THR A 352 -1.02 -69.72 -26.64
C THR A 352 -0.99 -71.23 -26.50
#